data_AF-A0A1H8D3H9-F1
#
_entry.id   AF-A0A1H8D3H9-F1
#
_cell.length_a   1.000
_cell.length_b   1.000
_cell.length_c   1.000
_cell.angle_alpha   90.00
_cell.angle_beta   90.00
_cell.angle_gamma   90.00
#
_symmetry.space_group_name_H-M   'P 1'
#
loop_
_entity.id
_entity.type
_entity.pdbx_description
1 polymer ?
#
loop_
_entity_poly.entity_id
_entity_poly.type
_entity_poly.pdbx_seq_one_letter_code
_entity_poly.pdbx_strand_id
1 'polypeptide(L)'
;MAYTFTDDLKTGNATIDHQHEQLFAAINNLLEACSQGKGRAETDKTVKFLYDYTVKHFGDEEKLQQQYHYPDYVNHKKYHTTFTGVVKELMEDLQKNGTSLTLVFK
;
A
#
# COMPACT_ATOMS: atom_id res chain seq x y z
N MET A 1 -8.87 7.92 -12.30
CA MET A 1 -7.45 8.24 -12.44
C MET A 1 -6.67 7.04 -11.92
N ALA A 2 -5.64 6.57 -12.63
CA ALA A 2 -4.83 5.42 -12.23
C ALA A 2 -3.40 5.87 -11.99
N TYR A 3 -2.80 5.40 -10.90
CA TYR A 3 -1.38 5.58 -10.62
C TYR A 3 -0.56 4.69 -11.54
N THR A 4 0.54 5.22 -12.06
CA THR A 4 1.46 4.49 -12.94
C THR A 4 2.79 4.33 -12.22
N PHE A 5 3.31 3.11 -12.16
CA PHE A 5 4.67 2.86 -11.71
C PHE A 5 5.64 3.22 -12.83
N THR A 6 6.53 4.17 -12.57
CA THR A 6 7.46 4.75 -13.55
C THR A 6 8.90 4.37 -13.21
N ASP A 7 9.82 4.53 -14.17
CA ASP A 7 11.22 4.11 -14.00
C ASP A 7 11.95 4.85 -12.86
N ASP A 8 11.54 6.07 -12.52
CA ASP A 8 12.08 6.85 -11.39
C ASP A 8 11.74 6.24 -10.02
N LEU A 9 10.77 5.34 -9.95
CA LEU A 9 10.37 4.63 -8.74
C LEU A 9 11.05 3.26 -8.58
N LYS A 10 11.92 2.88 -9.54
CA LYS A 10 12.72 1.65 -9.45
C LYS A 10 13.88 1.83 -8.48
N THR A 11 14.03 0.84 -7.61
CA THR A 11 15.11 0.73 -6.64
C THR A 11 16.33 -0.01 -7.23
N GLY A 12 16.15 -0.68 -8.36
CA GLY A 12 17.16 -1.57 -8.95
C GLY A 12 17.21 -2.95 -8.29
N ASN A 13 16.38 -3.19 -7.28
CA ASN A 13 16.16 -4.52 -6.71
C ASN A 13 14.89 -5.13 -7.33
N ALA A 14 15.07 -6.14 -8.18
CA ALA A 14 13.98 -6.75 -8.95
C ALA A 14 12.81 -7.25 -8.07
N THR A 15 13.10 -7.76 -6.86
CA THR A 15 12.05 -8.22 -5.94
C THR A 15 11.24 -7.05 -5.41
N ILE A 16 11.91 -5.96 -5.00
CA ILE A 16 11.26 -4.76 -4.46
C ILE A 16 10.48 -4.03 -5.56
N ASP A 17 11.06 -3.91 -6.75
CA ASP A 17 10.42 -3.26 -7.90
C ASP A 17 9.14 -4.02 -8.32
N HIS A 18 9.18 -5.36 -8.33
CA HIS A 18 7.98 -6.15 -8.57
C HIS A 18 6.91 -5.96 -7.49
N GLN A 19 7.31 -5.81 -6.22
CA GLN A 19 6.38 -5.53 -5.14
C GLN A 19 5.74 -4.14 -5.29
N HIS A 20 6.50 -3.13 -5.75
CA HIS A 20 5.93 -1.81 -6.08
C HIS A 20 4.88 -1.91 -7.18
N GLU A 21 5.15 -2.63 -8.27
CA GLU A 21 4.17 -2.85 -9.34
C GLU A 21 2.86 -3.46 -8.81
N GLN A 22 2.96 -4.45 -7.92
CA GLN A 22 1.81 -5.09 -7.29
C GLN A 22 1.05 -4.15 -6.35
N LEU A 23 1.75 -3.28 -5.60
CA LEU A 23 1.11 -2.23 -4.78
C LEU A 23 0.35 -1.22 -5.63
N PHE A 24 0.94 -0.73 -6.71
CA PHE A 24 0.28 0.21 -7.63
C PHE A 24 -0.97 -0.42 -8.25
N ALA A 25 -0.89 -1.68 -8.67
CA ALA A 25 -2.06 -2.41 -9.17
C ALA A 25 -3.16 -2.54 -8.10
N ALA A 26 -2.80 -2.83 -6.84
CA ALA A 26 -3.74 -2.92 -5.73
C ALA A 26 -4.48 -1.60 -5.48
N ILE A 27 -3.75 -0.48 -5.46
CA ILE A 27 -4.31 0.86 -5.26
C ILE A 27 -5.25 1.22 -6.40
N ASN A 28 -4.87 0.93 -7.64
CA ASN A 28 -5.71 1.19 -8.81
C ASN A 28 -7.01 0.37 -8.77
N ASN A 29 -6.94 -0.89 -8.37
CA ASN A 29 -8.12 -1.74 -8.19
C ASN A 29 -9.05 -1.18 -7.10
N LEU A 30 -8.49 -0.64 -6.02
CA LEU A 30 -9.28 -0.01 -4.95
C LEU A 30 -9.99 1.24 -5.46
N LEU A 31 -9.27 2.13 -6.14
CA LEU A 31 -9.83 3.34 -6.73
C LEU A 31 -10.93 3.01 -7.74
N GLU A 32 -10.72 2.00 -8.58
CA GLU A 32 -11.73 1.55 -9.54
C GLU A 32 -12.98 1.03 -8.81
N ALA A 33 -12.81 0.15 -7.81
CA ALA A 33 -13.91 -0.41 -7.03
C ALA A 33 -14.74 0.69 -6.34
N CYS A 34 -14.08 1.67 -5.74
CA CYS A 34 -14.73 2.84 -5.15
C CYS A 34 -15.47 3.68 -6.21
N SER A 35 -14.86 3.91 -7.38
CA SER A 35 -15.46 4.74 -8.45
C SER A 35 -16.69 4.10 -9.11
N GLN A 36 -16.71 2.78 -9.23
CA GLN A 36 -17.81 2.03 -9.83
C GLN A 36 -18.94 1.73 -8.83
N GLY A 37 -18.80 2.18 -7.57
CA GLY A 37 -19.73 1.82 -6.51
C GLY A 37 -19.82 0.31 -6.30
N LYS A 38 -18.72 -0.44 -6.52
CA LYS A 38 -18.70 -1.88 -6.25
C LYS A 38 -19.11 -2.09 -4.79
N GLY A 39 -19.96 -3.09 -4.57
CA GLY A 39 -20.52 -3.35 -3.25
C GLY A 39 -19.45 -3.54 -2.17
N ARG A 40 -19.83 -3.27 -0.91
CA ARG A 40 -18.96 -3.31 0.28
C ARG A 40 -18.00 -4.50 0.32
N ALA A 41 -18.46 -5.70 -0.06
CA ALA A 41 -17.65 -6.92 -0.07
C ALA A 41 -16.41 -6.86 -0.98
N GLU A 42 -16.49 -6.22 -2.16
CA GLU A 42 -15.35 -6.10 -3.07
C GLU A 42 -14.36 -5.03 -2.61
N THR A 43 -14.88 -3.95 -2.02
CA THR A 43 -14.05 -2.92 -1.38
C THR A 43 -13.30 -3.49 -0.19
N ASP A 44 -13.97 -4.24 0.68
CA ASP A 44 -13.38 -4.87 1.87
C ASP A 44 -12.24 -5.83 1.50
N LYS A 45 -12.44 -6.66 0.46
CA LYS A 45 -11.39 -7.54 -0.07
C LYS A 45 -10.18 -6.74 -0.55
N THR A 46 -10.42 -5.68 -1.31
CA THR A 46 -9.35 -4.91 -1.94
C THR A 46 -8.53 -4.13 -0.90
N VAL A 47 -9.19 -3.51 0.08
CA VAL A 47 -8.48 -2.77 1.13
C VAL A 47 -7.72 -3.71 2.08
N LYS A 48 -8.29 -4.88 2.38
CA LYS A 48 -7.58 -5.90 3.16
C LYS A 48 -6.33 -6.39 2.42
N PHE A 49 -6.45 -6.66 1.11
CA PHE A 49 -5.31 -7.03 0.29
C PHE A 49 -4.24 -5.93 0.30
N LEU A 50 -4.64 -4.67 0.11
CA LEU A 50 -3.70 -3.53 0.14
C LEU A 50 -2.95 -3.44 1.47
N TYR A 51 -3.65 -3.57 2.60
CA TYR A 51 -3.02 -3.57 3.92
C TYR A 51 -2.03 -4.73 4.10
N ASP A 52 -2.48 -5.97 3.87
CA ASP A 52 -1.66 -7.17 4.05
C ASP A 52 -0.41 -7.11 3.15
N TYR A 53 -0.58 -6.63 1.91
CA TYR A 53 0.51 -6.51 0.94
C TYR A 53 1.50 -5.39 1.28
N THR A 54 1.02 -4.25 1.81
CA THR A 54 1.88 -3.16 2.31
C THR A 54 2.77 -3.65 3.46
N VAL A 55 2.18 -4.37 4.43
CA VAL A 55 2.93 -4.96 5.56
C VAL A 55 4.00 -5.94 5.07
N LYS A 56 3.65 -6.79 4.09
CA LYS A 56 4.60 -7.74 3.50
C LYS A 56 5.76 -7.01 2.82
N HIS A 57 5.46 -6.04 1.97
CA HIS A 57 6.44 -5.29 1.19
C HIS A 57 7.47 -4.60 2.11
N PHE A 58 6.98 -3.80 3.08
CA PHE A 58 7.86 -3.13 4.04
C PHE A 58 8.66 -4.13 4.87
N GLY A 59 8.08 -5.25 5.25
CA GLY A 59 8.80 -6.30 5.98
C GLY A 59 9.94 -6.93 5.17
N ASP A 60 9.76 -7.10 3.85
CA ASP A 60 10.81 -7.64 2.97
C ASP A 60 11.92 -6.61 2.73
N GLU A 61 11.56 -5.34 2.53
CA GLU A 61 12.55 -4.27 2.40
C GLU A 61 13.34 -4.05 3.69
N GLU A 62 12.67 -4.01 4.85
CA GLU A 62 13.32 -3.87 6.16
C GLU A 62 14.31 -5.01 6.42
N LYS A 63 13.98 -6.26 6.06
CA LYS A 63 14.91 -7.40 6.17
C LYS A 63 16.16 -7.18 5.32
N LEU A 64 16.00 -6.72 4.08
CA LEU A 64 17.12 -6.42 3.20
C LEU A 64 17.98 -5.27 3.76
N GLN A 65 17.35 -4.19 4.21
CA GLN A 65 18.02 -3.04 4.82
C GLN A 65 18.84 -3.47 6.05
N GLN A 66 18.28 -4.32 6.92
CA GLN A 66 19.01 -4.86 8.07
C GLN A 66 20.16 -5.77 7.65
N GLN A 67 19.92 -6.71 6.74
CA GLN A 67 20.92 -7.66 6.25
C GLN A 67 22.15 -6.94 5.67
N TYR A 68 21.94 -5.86 4.93
CA TYR A 68 23.01 -5.09 4.29
C TYR A 68 23.43 -3.84 5.07
N HIS A 69 23.00 -3.70 6.33
CA HIS A 69 23.36 -2.59 7.21
C HIS A 69 23.10 -1.20 6.60
N TYR A 70 21.94 -1.04 5.97
CA TYR A 70 21.50 0.23 5.40
C TYR A 70 21.57 1.35 6.46
N PRO A 71 22.35 2.43 6.23
CA PRO A 71 22.66 3.40 7.27
C PRO A 71 21.45 4.10 7.90
N ASP A 72 20.36 4.25 7.15
CA ASP A 72 19.17 4.98 7.57
C ASP A 72 17.96 4.08 7.89
N TYR A 73 18.19 2.79 8.15
CA TYR A 73 17.14 1.81 8.47
C TYR A 73 16.16 2.29 9.54
N VAL A 74 16.67 2.93 10.60
CA VAL A 74 15.84 3.37 11.73
C VAL A 74 14.81 4.41 11.31
N ASN A 75 15.18 5.36 10.45
CA ASN A 75 14.23 6.37 9.97
C ASN A 75 13.32 5.80 8.89
N HIS A 76 13.86 4.97 8.00
CA HIS A 76 13.07 4.27 6.98
C HIS A 76 11.92 3.46 7.61
N LYS A 77 12.23 2.64 8.61
CA LYS A 77 11.23 1.86 9.36
C LYS A 77 10.16 2.72 10.04
N LYS A 78 10.50 3.93 10.50
CA LYS A 78 9.50 4.84 11.07
C LYS A 78 8.50 5.25 10.00
N TYR A 79 8.95 5.57 8.78
CA TYR A 79 8.04 5.88 7.67
C TYR A 79 7.12 4.70 7.35
N HIS A 80 7.67 3.48 7.28
CA HIS A 80 6.88 2.26 7.09
C HIS A 80 5.82 2.05 8.17
N THR A 81 6.21 2.23 9.44
CA THR A 81 5.30 2.07 10.59
C THR A 81 4.18 3.10 10.54
N THR A 82 4.50 4.37 10.27
CA THR A 82 3.51 5.45 10.14
C THR A 82 2.55 5.17 8.98
N PHE A 83 3.06 4.83 7.80
CA PHE A 83 2.21 4.57 6.63
C PHE A 83 1.31 3.35 6.82
N THR A 84 1.84 2.27 7.40
CA THR A 84 1.04 1.08 7.75
C THR A 84 -0.11 1.43 8.70
N GLY A 85 0.13 2.33 9.65
CA GLY A 85 -0.92 2.87 10.53
C GLY A 85 -2.03 3.58 9.75
N VAL A 86 -1.66 4.46 8.81
CA VAL A 86 -2.62 5.17 7.95
C VAL A 86 -3.44 4.20 7.10
N VAL A 87 -2.82 3.19 6.48
CA VAL A 87 -3.53 2.18 5.68
C VAL A 87 -4.48 1.36 6.54
N LYS A 88 -4.09 1.04 7.77
CA LYS A 88 -4.96 0.32 8.72
C LYS A 88 -6.17 1.16 9.11
N GLU A 89 -5.98 2.45 9.42
CA GLU A 89 -7.08 3.37 9.74
C GLU A 89 -8.05 3.49 8.57
N LEU A 90 -7.54 3.66 7.34
CA LEU A 90 -8.35 3.66 6.13
C LEU A 90 -9.15 2.36 5.95
N MET A 91 -8.52 1.21 6.20
CA MET A 91 -9.18 -0.10 6.15
C MET A 91 -10.33 -0.19 7.15
N GLU A 92 -10.09 0.19 8.41
CA GLU A 92 -11.11 0.15 9.45
C GLU A 92 -12.27 1.12 9.16
N ASP A 93 -11.97 2.30 8.63
CA ASP A 93 -12.99 3.30 8.29
C ASP A 93 -13.83 2.86 7.09
N LEU A 94 -13.23 2.30 6.04
CA LEU A 94 -13.97 1.74 4.90
C LEU A 94 -14.86 0.56 5.33
N GLN A 95 -14.35 -0.29 6.24
CA GLN A 95 -15.14 -1.38 6.80
C GLN A 95 -16.31 -0.86 7.64
N LYS A 96 -16.15 0.20 8.43
CA LYS A 96 -17.22 0.74 9.30
C LYS A 96 -18.24 1.58 8.54
N ASN A 97 -17.77 2.48 7.68
CA ASN A 97 -18.56 3.57 7.11
C ASN A 97 -18.86 3.40 5.59
N GLY A 98 -18.27 2.41 4.92
CA GLY A 98 -18.46 2.16 3.49
C GLY A 98 -17.66 3.10 2.58
N THR A 99 -17.90 3.01 1.27
CA THR A 99 -17.12 3.62 0.17
C THR A 99 -17.39 5.12 -0.01
N SER A 100 -17.32 5.94 1.03
CA SER A 100 -17.32 7.39 0.83
C SER A 100 -15.97 7.83 0.27
N LEU A 101 -15.95 8.30 -0.99
CA LEU A 101 -14.75 8.76 -1.73
C LEU A 101 -13.92 9.82 -1.00
N THR A 102 -14.49 10.49 0.01
CA THR A 102 -13.82 11.49 0.85
C THR A 102 -12.66 10.93 1.67
N LEU A 103 -12.57 9.60 1.84
CA LEU A 103 -11.55 8.94 2.67
C LEU A 103 -10.21 8.72 1.96
N VAL A 104 -10.17 8.72 0.63
CA VAL A 104 -8.96 8.31 -0.14
C VAL A 104 -8.02 9.50 -0.44
N PHE A 105 -8.43 10.75 -0.17
CA PHE A 105 -7.71 11.97 -0.55
C PHE A 105 -7.50 12.96 0.62
N LYS A 106 -7.15 12.49 1.81
CA LYS A 106 -6.65 13.38 2.88
C LYS A 106 -5.14 13.54 2.82
#